data_AF-A0A1J6ITT4-F1
#
_entry.id   AF-A0A1J6ITT4-F1
#
_cell.length_a   1.000
_cell.length_b   1.000
_cell.length_c   1.000
_cell.angle_alpha   90.00
_cell.angle_beta   90.00
_cell.angle_gamma   90.00
#
_symmetry.space_group_name_H-M   'P 1'
#
loop_
_entity.id
_entity.type
_entity.pdbx_description
1 polymer ?
#
loop_
_entity_poly.entity_id
_entity_poly.type
_entity_poly.pdbx_seq_one_letter_code
_entity_poly.pdbx_strand_id
1 'polypeptide(L)' 'MNINQGGMLLPVYCTRTTWFVMIVEGNGRFEMACRHLGSQSQRRRHHYQKVQGSLSVGDVMI' A
#
# COMPACT_ATOMS: atom_id res chain seq x y z
N MET A 1 -11.48 -3.56 -8.30
CA MET A 1 -12.34 -3.25 -7.13
C MET A 1 -12.94 -1.88 -7.35
N ASN A 2 -14.16 -1.61 -6.88
CA ASN A 2 -14.75 -0.27 -6.96
C ASN A 2 -14.92 0.30 -5.55
N ILE A 3 -14.29 1.43 -5.25
CA ILE A 3 -14.48 2.18 -4.02
C ILE A 3 -15.21 3.47 -4.40
N ASN A 4 -16.39 3.68 -3.82
CA ASN A 4 -17.13 4.91 -4.03
C ASN A 4 -16.38 6.12 -3.44
N GLN A 5 -16.68 7.32 -3.94
CA GLN A 5 -16.06 8.56 -3.46
C GLN A 5 -16.20 8.72 -1.94
N GLY A 6 -15.10 9.00 -1.26
CA GLY A 6 -15.04 9.10 0.21
C GLY A 6 -15.03 7.74 0.93
N GLY A 7 -15.22 6.64 0.21
CA GLY A 7 -15.03 5.29 0.72
C GLY A 7 -13.56 4.94 0.90
N MET A 8 -13.30 3.91 1.71
CA MET A 8 -11.96 3.42 1.98
C MET A 8 -11.99 1.90 2.11
N LEU A 9 -11.01 1.22 1.53
CA LEU A 9 -10.73 -0.17 1.87
C LEU A 9 -9.98 -0.21 3.20
N LEU A 10 -10.51 -0.93 4.18
CA LEU A 10 -9.84 -1.09 5.47
C LEU A 10 -8.47 -1.77 5.31
N PRO A 11 -7.55 -1.58 6.28
CA PRO A 11 -6.26 -2.25 6.25
C PRO A 11 -6.40 -3.77 6.13
N VAL A 12 -5.86 -4.33 5.05
CA VAL A 12 -5.86 -5.78 4.77
C VAL A 12 -4.46 -6.21 4.36
N TYR A 13 -4.15 -7.49 4.59
CA TYR A 13 -2.91 -8.10 4.14
C TYR A 13 -3.19 -9.48 3.55
N CYS A 14 -2.40 -9.87 2.54
CA CYS A 14 -2.44 -11.20 1.98
C CYS A 14 -1.35 -12.05 2.63
N THR A 15 -1.70 -13.28 3.05
CA THR A 15 -0.76 -14.17 3.77
C THR A 15 0.27 -14.81 2.85
N ARG A 16 -0.07 -15.05 1.58
CA ARG A 16 0.76 -15.79 0.62
C ARG A 16 0.82 -15.19 -0.79
N THR A 17 -0.06 -14.25 -1.11
CA THR A 17 -0.17 -13.67 -2.46
C THR A 17 0.28 -12.21 -2.47
N THR A 18 0.90 -11.79 -3.58
CA THR A 18 1.18 -10.38 -3.87
C THR A 18 0.13 -9.88 -4.84
N TRP A 19 -0.50 -8.76 -4.53
CA TRP A 19 -1.52 -8.16 -5.39
C TRP A 19 -0.89 -7.09 -6.27
N PHE A 20 -1.10 -7.21 -7.58
CA PHE A 20 -0.77 -6.15 -8.53
C PHE A 20 -2.04 -5.35 -8.78
N VAL A 21 -2.06 -4.11 -8.29
CA VAL A 21 -3.23 -3.23 -8.38
C VAL A 21 -2.92 -2.11 -9.37
N MET A 22 -3.76 -1.96 -10.39
CA MET A 22 -3.69 -0.86 -11.36
C MET A 22 -4.92 0.03 -11.21
N ILE A 23 -4.72 1.35 -11.24
CA ILE A 23 -5.85 2.30 -11.23
C ILE A 23 -6.36 2.49 -12.65
N VAL A 24 -7.57 2.00 -12.88
CA VAL A 24 -8.26 2.13 -14.18
C VAL A 24 -9.12 3.38 -14.27
N GLU A 25 -9.64 3.86 -13.13
CA GLU A 25 -10.52 5.01 -13.06
C GLU A 25 -10.41 5.68 -11.68
N GLY A 26 -10.51 7.02 -11.65
CA GLY A 26 -10.49 7.80 -10.42
C GLY A 26 -9.09 8.03 -9.83
N ASN A 27 -9.07 8.53 -8.60
CA ASN A 27 -7.86 8.79 -7.81
C ASN A 27 -8.04 8.22 -6.41
N GLY A 28 -6.94 7.84 -5.77
CA GLY A 28 -6.95 7.31 -4.42
C GLY A 28 -5.68 7.64 -3.64
N ARG A 29 -5.72 7.40 -2.33
CA ARG A 29 -4.53 7.42 -1.48
C ARG A 29 -4.35 6.03 -0.89
N PHE A 30 -3.12 5.54 -0.87
CA PHE A 30 -2.78 4.28 -0.23
C PHE A 30 -1.82 4.50 0.93
N GLU A 31 -1.89 3.59 1.89
CA GLU A 31 -0.93 3.45 2.96
C GLU A 31 -0.60 1.96 3.14
N MET A 32 0.69 1.64 3.23
CA MET A 32 1.21 0.29 3.38
C MET A 32 2.28 0.28 4.47
N ALA A 33 2.27 -0.76 5.31
CA ALA A 33 3.32 -1.01 6.29
C ALA A 33 4.35 -1.99 5.70
N CYS A 34 5.56 -1.52 5.39
CA CYS A 34 6.62 -2.35 4.82
C CYS A 34 7.77 -2.53 5.81
N ARG A 35 8.07 -3.78 6.16
CA ARG A 35 9.19 -4.11 7.05
C ARG A 35 10.55 -4.00 6.38
N HIS A 36 10.65 -4.30 5.09
CA HIS A 36 11.94 -4.36 4.37
C HIS A 36 12.64 -3.00 4.35
N LEU A 37 11.86 -1.93 4.21
CA LEU A 37 12.37 -0.55 4.16
C LEU A 37 12.76 0.00 5.54
N GLY A 38 12.26 -0.57 6.64
CA GLY A 38 12.59 -0.14 8.00
C GLY A 38 13.88 -0.73 8.56
N SER A 39 14.57 -1.59 7.80
CA SER A 39 15.68 -2.43 8.30
C SER A 39 17.08 -1.82 8.16
N GLN A 40 17.22 -0.59 7.65
CA GLN A 40 18.53 -0.01 7.33
C GLN A 40 19.37 0.39 8.56
N SER A 41 18.81 0.36 9.79
CA SER A 41 19.60 0.56 11.02
C SER A 41 19.86 -0.76 11.75
N GLN A 42 21.15 -1.04 11.96
CA GLN A 42 21.76 -2.28 12.45
C GLN A 42 21.42 -2.67 13.92
N ARG A 43 20.23 -2.33 14.43
CA ARG A 43 19.81 -2.65 15.80
C ARG A 43 18.36 -3.11 15.88
N ARG A 44 18.17 -4.43 15.77
CA ARG A 44 17.17 -5.27 16.48
C ARG A 44 15.85 -4.61 16.91
N ARG A 45 15.16 -3.89 16.03
CA ARG A 45 13.73 -3.60 16.18
C ARG A 45 13.03 -3.90 14.86
N HIS A 46 12.01 -4.75 14.94
CA HIS A 46 11.11 -5.03 13.82
C HIS A 46 10.30 -3.77 13.55
N HIS A 47 10.87 -2.81 12.83
CA HIS A 47 10.21 -1.55 12.50
C HIS A 47 9.51 -1.68 11.14
N TYR A 48 8.23 -1.35 11.11
CA TYR A 48 7.48 -1.22 9.87
C TYR A 48 7.59 0.22 9.40
N GLN A 49 8.09 0.41 8.19
CA GLN A 49 8.09 1.71 7.53
C GLN A 49 6.71 1.97 6.95
N LYS A 50 6.12 3.13 7.24
CA LYS A 50 4.93 3.59 6.55
C LYS A 50 5.31 4.06 5.14
N VAL A 51 4.81 3.36 4.14
CA VAL A 51 4.84 3.73 2.73
C VAL A 51 3.48 4.30 2.39
N GLN A 52 3.43 5.46 1.73
CA GLN A 52 2.18 6.10 1.36
C GLN A 52 2.35 6.86 0.07
N GLY A 53 1.26 7.05 -0.66
CA GLY A 53 1.24 7.83 -1.88
C GLY A 53 -0.18 8.07 -2.38
N SER A 54 -0.29 8.99 -3.33
CA SER A 54 -1.51 9.16 -4.13
C SER A 54 -1.36 8.33 -5.39
N LEU A 55 -2.46 7.71 -5.85
CA LEU A 55 -2.53 6.95 -7.08
C LEU A 55 -3.56 7.59 -8.00
N SER A 56 -3.21 7.71 -9.26
CA SER A 56 -4.04 8.21 -10.36
C SER A 56 -4.13 7.18 -11.47
N VAL A 57 -5.01 7.42 -12.44
CA VAL A 57 -5.22 6.53 -13.58
C VAL A 57 -3.90 6.18 -14.26
N GLY A 58 -3.64 4.88 -14.42
CA GLY A 58 -2.42 4.33 -14.99
C GLY A 58 -1.34 3.94 -13.98
N ASP A 59 -1.44 4.41 -12.72
CA ASP A 59 -0.50 4.00 -11.67
C ASP A 59 -0.68 2.54 -11.28
N VAL A 60 0.42 1.91 -10.85
CA VAL A 60 0.48 0.53 -10.39
C VAL A 60 1.08 0.47 -8.97
N MET A 61 0.41 -0.27 -8.09
CA MET A 61 0.84 -0.57 -6.73
C MET A 61 1.06 -2.08 -6.56
N ILE A 62 2.10 -2.44 -5.80
CA ILE A 62 2.52 -3.82 -5.51
C ILE A 62 2.76 -3.95 -4.00
#